data_AF-A0A7J2IN34-F1
#
_entry.id   AF-A0A7J2IN34-F1
#
_cell.length_a   1.000
_cell.length_b   1.000
_cell.length_c   1.000
_cell.angle_alpha   90.00
_cell.angle_beta   90.00
_cell.angle_gamma   90.00
#
_symmetry.space_group_name_H-M   'P 1'
#
loop_
_entity.id
_entity.type
_entity.pdbx_description
1 polymer ?
#
loop_
_entity_poly.entity_id
_entity_poly.type
_entity_poly.pdbx_seq_one_letter_code
_entity_poly.pdbx_strand_id
1 'polypeptide(L)'
;MDTSDIKLREVYILRDLSEYFRLREMLNEILSSYNVKSSLEILKKIERGELPEHPTYEDYLEAKSLEEDLKLLRESLKKQFEELI
;
A
#
# COMPACT_ATOMS: atom_id res chain seq x y z
N MET A 1 -6.34 28.61 15.35
CA MET A 1 -5.94 27.20 15.62
C MET A 1 -4.95 27.24 16.77
N ASP A 2 -5.11 26.39 17.78
CA ASP A 2 -4.13 26.28 18.86
C ASP A 2 -2.86 25.59 18.33
N THR A 3 -1.70 26.05 18.76
CA THR A 3 -0.39 25.45 18.47
C THR A 3 -0.33 23.97 18.84
N SER A 4 -1.10 23.53 19.84
CA SER A 4 -1.19 22.12 20.24
C SER A 4 -1.90 21.26 19.18
N ASP A 5 -2.94 21.79 18.53
CA ASP A 5 -3.69 21.10 17.48
C ASP A 5 -2.84 20.89 16.22
N ILE A 6 -1.98 21.86 15.90
CA ILE A 6 -1.07 21.79 14.73
C ILE A 6 -0.02 20.70 14.96
N LYS A 7 0.64 20.69 16.13
CA LYS A 7 1.64 19.65 16.46
C LYS A 7 1.05 18.25 16.45
N LEU A 8 -0.18 18.10 16.93
CA LEU A 8 -0.86 16.81 16.93
C LEU A 8 -1.14 16.31 15.51
N ARG A 9 -1.58 17.20 14.60
CA ARG A 9 -1.77 16.87 13.17
C ARG A 9 -0.46 16.46 12.49
N GLU A 10 0.64 17.16 12.75
CA GLU A 10 1.96 16.80 12.22
C GLU A 10 2.37 15.37 12.64
N VAL A 11 2.14 14.99 13.89
CA VAL A 11 2.44 13.64 14.39
C VAL A 11 1.61 12.58 13.68
N TYR A 12 0.32 12.82 13.45
CA TYR A 12 -0.53 11.88 12.71
C TYR A 12 -0.10 11.71 11.26
N ILE A 13 0.28 12.80 10.59
CA ILE A 13 0.79 12.75 9.21
C ILE A 13 2.10 11.97 9.14
N LEU A 14 3.03 12.19 10.07
CA LEU A 14 4.29 11.45 10.11
C LEU A 14 4.06 9.96 10.35
N ARG A 15 3.12 9.60 11.24
CA ARG A 15 2.72 8.20 11.47
C ARG A 15 2.16 7.58 10.19
N ASP A 16 1.22 8.25 9.54
CA ASP A 16 0.55 7.75 8.34
C ASP A 16 1.52 7.66 7.14
N LEU A 17 2.50 8.56 7.04
CA LEU A 17 3.60 8.45 6.07
C LEU A 17 4.50 7.25 6.35
N SER A 18 4.88 7.04 7.61
CA SER A 18 5.69 5.87 8.00
C SER A 18 4.97 4.57 7.64
N GLU A 19 3.67 4.49 7.92
CA GLU A 19 2.87 3.32 7.56
C GLU A 19 2.77 3.15 6.04
N TYR A 20 2.62 4.24 5.28
CA TYR A 20 2.60 4.18 3.82
C TYR A 20 3.89 3.57 3.25
N PHE A 21 5.05 3.97 3.76
CA PHE A 21 6.33 3.40 3.31
C PHE A 21 6.46 1.92 3.70
N ARG A 22 6.02 1.55 4.91
CA ARG A 22 6.01 0.15 5.38
C ARG A 22 5.16 -0.75 4.49
N LEU A 23 3.91 -0.37 4.24
CA LEU A 23 3.00 -1.13 3.37
C LEU A 23 3.52 -1.22 1.93
N ARG A 24 4.16 -0.14 1.45
CA ARG A 24 4.76 -0.11 0.12
C ARG A 24 5.96 -1.04 0.00
N GLU A 25 6.77 -1.15 1.04
CA GLU A 25 7.89 -2.09 1.09
C GLU A 25 7.39 -3.53 1.04
N MET A 26 6.41 -3.89 1.88
CA MET A 26 5.77 -5.21 1.86
C MET A 26 5.19 -5.56 0.49
N LEU A 27 4.49 -4.62 -0.15
CA LEU A 27 3.97 -4.84 -1.51
C LEU A 27 5.11 -5.08 -2.50
N ASN A 28 6.19 -4.30 -2.45
CA ASN A 28 7.32 -4.47 -3.34
C ASN A 28 8.02 -5.83 -3.16
N GLU A 29 8.11 -6.34 -1.93
CA GLU A 29 8.68 -7.67 -1.66
C GLU A 29 7.88 -8.77 -2.38
N ILE A 30 6.55 -8.73 -2.29
CA ILE A 30 5.67 -9.68 -2.99
C ILE A 30 5.81 -9.53 -4.51
N LEU A 31 5.66 -8.31 -5.04
CA LEU A 31 5.70 -8.07 -6.50
C LEU A 31 7.07 -8.40 -7.11
N SER A 32 8.16 -8.13 -6.39
CA SER A 32 9.52 -8.43 -6.87
C SER A 32 9.80 -9.93 -6.92
N SER A 33 9.23 -10.71 -5.99
CA SER A 33 9.34 -12.18 -5.99
C SER A 33 8.77 -12.81 -7.27
N TYR A 34 7.80 -12.15 -7.90
CA TYR A 34 7.17 -12.59 -9.16
C TYR A 34 7.63 -11.81 -10.41
N ASN A 35 8.54 -10.84 -10.24
CA ASN A 35 8.97 -9.90 -11.28
C ASN A 35 7.76 -9.28 -12.02
N VAL A 36 6.84 -8.70 -11.26
CA VAL A 36 5.61 -8.05 -11.74
C VAL A 36 5.51 -6.63 -11.19
N LYS A 37 4.59 -5.83 -11.74
CA LYS A 37 4.36 -4.44 -11.30
C LYS A 37 3.04 -4.22 -10.54
N SER A 38 2.17 -5.22 -10.49
CA SER A 38 0.88 -5.14 -9.80
C SER A 38 0.37 -6.50 -9.37
N SER A 39 -0.50 -6.54 -8.37
CA SER A 39 -1.17 -7.77 -7.92
C SER A 39 -1.91 -8.47 -9.08
N LEU A 40 -2.52 -7.68 -9.97
CA LEU A 40 -3.25 -8.18 -11.14
C LEU A 40 -2.35 -8.93 -12.13
N GLU A 41 -1.07 -8.57 -12.24
CA GLU A 41 -0.12 -9.32 -13.07
C GLU A 41 0.18 -10.71 -12.50
N ILE A 42 0.18 -10.87 -11.17
CA ILE A 42 0.29 -12.18 -10.53
C ILE A 42 -0.90 -13.06 -10.94
N LEU A 43 -2.12 -12.54 -10.81
CA LEU A 43 -3.33 -13.26 -11.20
C LEU A 43 -3.30 -13.67 -12.68
N LYS A 44 -2.92 -12.77 -13.58
CA LYS A 44 -2.79 -13.08 -15.02
C LYS A 44 -1.79 -14.18 -15.30
N LYS A 45 -0.67 -14.23 -14.56
CA LYS A 45 0.34 -15.29 -14.71
C LYS A 45 -0.19 -16.64 -14.21
N ILE A 46 -0.98 -16.65 -13.13
CA ILE A 46 -1.69 -17.85 -12.65
C ILE A 46 -2.69 -18.34 -13.72
N GLU A 47 -3.54 -17.46 -14.24
CA GLU A 47 -4.55 -17.79 -15.26
C GLU A 47 -3.95 -18.37 -16.55
N ARG A 48 -2.73 -17.96 -16.90
CA ARG A 48 -1.98 -18.48 -18.06
C ARG A 48 -1.22 -19.77 -17.78
N GLY A 49 -1.17 -20.21 -16.53
CA GLY A 49 -0.37 -21.35 -16.09
C GLY A 49 1.14 -21.05 -16.03
N GLU A 50 1.54 -19.78 -16.03
CA GLU A 50 2.96 -19.37 -15.88
C GLU A 50 3.44 -19.47 -14.43
N LEU A 51 2.51 -19.35 -13.46
CA LEU A 51 2.76 -19.54 -12.03
C LEU A 51 1.80 -20.61 -11.48
N PRO A 52 2.23 -21.43 -10.51
CA PRO A 52 1.32 -22.38 -9.86
C PRO A 52 0.24 -21.62 -9.07
N GLU A 53 -0.99 -22.14 -9.00
CA GLU A 53 -2.05 -21.50 -8.21
C GLU A 53 -1.68 -21.37 -6.73
N HIS A 54 -1.12 -22.43 -6.13
CA HIS A 54 -0.64 -22.38 -4.75
C HIS A 54 0.89 -22.44 -4.72
N PRO A 55 1.56 -21.61 -3.90
CA PRO A 55 1.01 -20.62 -2.95
C PRO A 55 0.66 -19.25 -3.56
N THR A 56 0.92 -19.04 -4.86
CA THR A 56 0.88 -17.73 -5.54
C THR A 56 -0.45 -16.96 -5.42
N TYR A 57 -1.58 -17.65 -5.32
CA TYR A 57 -2.89 -17.01 -5.18
C TYR A 57 -3.03 -16.27 -3.84
N GLU A 58 -2.45 -16.80 -2.76
CA GLU A 58 -2.45 -16.12 -1.45
C GLU A 58 -1.60 -14.84 -1.52
N ASP A 59 -0.43 -14.92 -2.15
CA ASP A 59 0.43 -13.75 -2.37
C ASP A 59 -0.24 -12.69 -3.26
N TYR A 60 -1.03 -13.11 -4.24
CA TYR A 60 -1.89 -12.20 -5.01
C TYR A 60 -2.91 -11.49 -4.11
N LEU A 61 -3.61 -12.22 -3.23
CA LEU A 61 -4.60 -11.65 -2.32
C LEU A 61 -3.95 -10.66 -1.35
N GLU A 62 -2.79 -11.00 -0.81
CA GLU A 62 -2.03 -10.11 0.07
C GLU A 62 -1.57 -8.86 -0.69
N ALA A 63 -0.97 -9.00 -1.87
CA ALA A 63 -0.58 -7.87 -2.71
C ALA A 63 -1.77 -6.96 -3.06
N LYS A 64 -2.93 -7.55 -3.37
CA LYS A 64 -4.15 -6.80 -3.66
C LYS A 64 -4.64 -6.02 -2.44
N SER A 65 -4.64 -6.62 -1.26
CA SER A 65 -5.02 -5.93 -0.02
C SER A 65 -4.08 -4.76 0.26
N LEU A 66 -2.77 -4.95 0.09
CA LEU A 66 -1.76 -3.89 0.27
C LEU A 66 -1.95 -2.74 -0.73
N GLU A 67 -2.30 -3.02 -1.99
CA GLU A 67 -2.63 -2.00 -2.99
C GLU A 67 -3.86 -1.17 -2.57
N GLU A 68 -4.90 -1.81 -2.04
CA GLU A 68 -6.11 -1.15 -1.55
C GLU A 68 -5.81 -0.29 -0.30
N ASP A 69 -5.05 -0.81 0.66
CA ASP A 69 -4.64 -0.10 1.88
C ASP A 69 -3.77 1.13 1.54
N LEU A 70 -2.79 0.98 0.64
CA LEU A 70 -1.95 2.08 0.16
C LEU A 70 -2.78 3.16 -0.53
N LYS A 71 -3.82 2.78 -1.28
CA LYS A 71 -4.73 3.73 -1.92
C LYS A 71 -5.51 4.53 -0.87
N LEU A 72 -6.12 3.87 0.10
CA LEU A 72 -6.88 4.52 1.17
C LEU A 72 -6.01 5.45 2.01
N LEU A 73 -4.80 4.98 2.37
CA LEU A 73 -3.86 5.76 3.15
C LEU A 73 -3.35 6.99 2.39
N ARG A 74 -3.09 6.85 1.09
CA ARG A 74 -2.74 7.97 0.22
C ARG A 74 -3.86 9.01 0.14
N GLU A 75 -5.12 8.58 0.02
CA GLU A 75 -6.28 9.47 0.01
C GLU A 75 -6.44 10.18 1.37
N SER A 76 -6.21 9.48 2.48
CA SER A 76 -6.19 10.06 3.83
C SER A 76 -5.09 11.12 3.98
N LEU A 77 -3.85 10.78 3.62
CA LEU A 77 -2.71 11.71 3.66
C LEU A 77 -2.97 12.95 2.81
N LYS A 78 -3.53 12.78 1.60
CA LYS A 78 -3.86 13.91 0.73
C LYS A 78 -4.84 14.88 1.41
N LYS A 79 -5.90 14.37 2.04
CA LYS A 79 -6.87 15.21 2.79
C LYS A 79 -6.20 15.92 3.96
N GLN A 80 -5.37 15.21 4.73
CA GLN A 80 -4.65 15.80 5.85
C GLN A 80 -3.71 16.94 5.42
N PHE A 81 -3.04 16.81 4.27
CA PHE A 81 -2.22 17.88 3.70
C PHE A 81 -3.04 19.05 3.16
N GLU A 82 -4.18 18.79 2.51
CA GLU A 82 -5.09 19.85 2.05
C GLU A 82 -5.66 20.68 3.21
N GLU A 83 -5.87 20.08 4.38
CA GLU A 83 -6.33 20.78 5.58
C GLU A 83 -5.23 21.57 6.31
N LEU A 84 -3.95 21.41 5.93
CA LEU A 84 -2.82 22.15 6.50
C LEU A 84 -2.47 23.42 5.73
N ILE A 85 -2.89 23.52 4.46
CA ILE A 85 -2.62 24.65 3.55
C ILE A 85 -3.77 25.65 3.64
#